data_AF-A0A9E7GL15-F1
#
_entry.id   AF-A0A9E7GL15-F1
#
_cell.length_a   1.000
_cell.length_b   1.000
_cell.length_c   1.000
_cell.angle_alpha   90.00
_cell.angle_beta   90.00
_cell.angle_gamma   90.00
#
_symmetry.space_group_name_H-M   'P 1'
#
loop_
_entity.id
_entity.type
_entity.pdbx_description
1 polymer ?
#
loop_
_entity_poly.entity_id
_entity_poly.type
_entity_poly.pdbx_seq_one_letter_code
_entity_poly.pdbx_strand_id
1 'polypeptide(L)'
;MPQAPSTRWCPTPEQLMILEELYRSGVRTPDASQIQQITAHLSRYGRIEGKNVFYWFQNHKARERQKLRRRLSIHHHLLCSGYPLPLFPRRQLHCFQDAPVSPLPHHH
;
A
#
# COMPACT_ATOMS: atom_id res chain seq x y z
N MET A 1 -30.80 -3.13 -6.35
CA MET A 1 -30.41 -3.27 -4.93
C MET A 1 -29.32 -2.25 -4.64
N PRO A 2 -29.52 -1.26 -3.74
CA PRO A 2 -28.47 -0.30 -3.43
C PRO A 2 -27.35 -1.01 -2.68
N GLN A 3 -26.13 -0.96 -3.23
CA GLN A 3 -24.93 -1.47 -2.57
C GLN A 3 -24.63 -0.55 -1.37
N ALA A 4 -24.68 -1.11 -0.17
CA ALA A 4 -24.34 -0.37 1.04
C ALA A 4 -22.92 0.22 0.91
N PRO A 5 -22.69 1.46 1.38
CA PRO A 5 -21.39 2.10 1.26
C PRO A 5 -20.34 1.24 1.97
N SER A 6 -19.37 0.72 1.21
CA SER A 6 -18.27 -0.04 1.80
C SER A 6 -17.52 0.88 2.75
N THR A 7 -17.70 0.70 4.06
CA THR A 7 -16.94 1.51 5.00
C THR A 7 -15.52 0.99 5.00
N ARG A 8 -14.67 1.65 4.21
CA ARG A 8 -13.27 1.29 4.05
C ARG A 8 -12.62 1.38 5.43
N TRP A 9 -11.98 0.31 5.86
CA TRP A 9 -11.25 0.31 7.11
C TRP A 9 -10.02 1.22 7.00
N CYS A 10 -9.94 2.20 7.88
CA CYS A 10 -8.78 3.07 8.07
C CYS A 10 -8.03 2.57 9.31
N PRO A 11 -6.99 1.75 9.16
CA PRO A 11 -6.26 1.19 10.29
C PRO A 11 -5.54 2.29 11.07
N THR A 12 -5.54 2.21 12.40
CA THR A 12 -4.72 3.11 13.22
C THR A 12 -3.27 2.64 13.24
N PRO A 13 -2.30 3.54 13.54
CA PRO A 13 -0.89 3.16 13.66
C PRO A 13 -0.67 1.98 14.63
N GLU A 14 -1.37 1.97 15.77
CA GLU A 14 -1.28 0.93 16.79
C GLU A 14 -1.77 -0.42 16.26
N GLN A 15 -2.87 -0.42 15.49
CA GLN A 15 -3.38 -1.63 14.86
C GLN A 15 -2.38 -2.21 13.85
N LEU A 16 -1.71 -1.35 13.08
CA LEU A 16 -0.68 -1.78 12.13
C LEU A 16 0.54 -2.35 12.85
N MET A 17 1.02 -1.70 13.91
CA MET A 17 2.17 -2.17 14.69
C MET A 17 1.95 -3.57 15.24
N ILE A 18 0.78 -3.83 15.84
CA ILE A 18 0.45 -5.15 16.40
C ILE A 18 0.36 -6.22 15.29
N LEU A 19 -0.30 -5.90 14.16
CA LEU A 19 -0.40 -6.82 13.03
C LEU A 19 0.98 -7.17 12.43
N GLU A 20 1.86 -6.17 12.32
CA GLU A 20 3.23 -6.36 11.84
C GLU A 20 4.06 -7.20 12.82
N GLU A 21 3.96 -6.95 14.11
CA GLU A 21 4.63 -7.75 15.15
C GLU A 21 4.19 -9.21 15.10
N LEU A 22 2.87 -9.47 15.05
CA LEU A 22 2.32 -10.81 14.90
C LEU A 22 2.87 -11.51 13.65
N TYR A 23 2.91 -10.82 12.52
CA TYR A 23 3.46 -11.38 11.29
C TYR A 23 4.96 -11.71 11.40
N ARG A 24 5.74 -10.82 12.02
CA ARG A 24 7.19 -11.02 12.25
C ARG A 24 7.47 -12.15 13.23
N SER A 25 6.60 -12.35 14.23
CA SER A 25 6.70 -13.44 15.20
C SER A 25 6.41 -14.83 14.61
N GLY A 26 5.85 -14.89 13.40
CA GLY A 26 5.63 -16.15 12.66
C GLY A 26 4.18 -16.44 12.29
N VAL A 27 3.22 -15.63 12.75
CA VAL A 27 1.80 -15.80 12.38
C VAL A 27 1.58 -15.30 10.96
N ARG A 28 1.68 -16.19 9.96
CA ARG A 28 1.53 -15.83 8.53
C ARG A 28 0.19 -16.24 7.94
N THR A 29 -0.46 -17.22 8.55
CA THR A 29 -1.74 -17.80 8.14
C THR A 29 -2.57 -18.08 9.37
N PRO A 30 -3.14 -17.04 10.01
CA PRO A 30 -3.96 -17.25 11.19
C PRO A 30 -5.21 -18.06 10.84
N ASP A 31 -5.59 -18.98 11.72
CA ASP A 31 -6.86 -19.71 11.61
C ASP A 31 -8.06 -18.80 11.98
N ALA A 32 -9.27 -19.33 11.86
CA ALA A 32 -10.49 -18.57 12.14
C ALA A 32 -10.60 -18.11 13.61
N SER A 33 -10.14 -18.92 14.57
CA SER A 33 -10.15 -18.56 15.99
C SER A 33 -9.13 -17.47 16.28
N GLN A 34 -7.92 -17.59 15.72
CA GLN A 34 -6.87 -16.58 15.81
C GLN A 34 -7.31 -15.26 15.19
N ILE A 35 -8.00 -15.28 14.04
CA ILE A 35 -8.57 -14.07 13.45
C ILE A 35 -9.54 -13.40 14.42
N GLN A 36 -10.41 -14.16 15.09
CA GLN A 36 -11.33 -13.59 16.08
C GLN A 36 -10.58 -13.00 17.29
N GLN A 37 -9.59 -13.71 17.83
CA GLN A 37 -8.76 -13.23 18.95
C GLN A 37 -8.00 -11.95 18.60
N ILE A 38 -7.35 -11.91 17.44
CA ILE A 38 -6.64 -10.72 16.96
C ILE A 38 -7.62 -9.57 16.76
N THR A 39 -8.80 -9.83 16.17
CA THR A 39 -9.84 -8.80 15.97
C THR A 39 -10.30 -8.21 17.31
N ALA A 40 -10.59 -9.06 18.30
CA ALA A 40 -11.01 -8.64 19.64
C ALA A 40 -9.91 -7.85 20.37
N HIS A 41 -8.65 -8.22 20.17
CA HIS A 41 -7.52 -7.46 20.71
C HIS A 41 -7.45 -6.07 20.06
N LEU A 42 -7.52 -6.01 18.73
CA LEU A 42 -7.35 -4.80 17.93
C LEU A 42 -8.53 -3.83 18.03
N SER A 43 -9.73 -4.31 18.39
CA SER A 43 -10.91 -3.47 18.56
C SER A 43 -10.77 -2.45 19.70
N ARG A 44 -9.81 -2.66 20.61
CA ARG A 44 -9.47 -1.70 21.68
C ARG A 44 -8.84 -0.41 21.14
N TYR A 45 -8.27 -0.46 19.94
CA TYR A 45 -7.56 0.68 19.32
C TYR A 45 -8.38 1.36 18.22
N GLY A 46 -9.56 0.83 17.87
CA GLY A 46 -10.42 1.39 16.84
C GLY A 46 -11.33 0.34 16.19
N ARG A 47 -12.28 0.78 15.37
CA ARG A 47 -13.24 -0.11 14.71
C ARG A 47 -12.54 -1.03 13.71
N ILE A 48 -12.68 -2.34 13.89
CA ILE A 48 -12.11 -3.37 13.03
C ILE A 48 -13.07 -4.57 12.96
N GLU A 49 -13.02 -5.29 11.85
CA GLU A 49 -13.79 -6.52 11.63
C GLU A 49 -12.83 -7.66 11.26
N GLY A 50 -13.25 -8.92 11.48
CA GLY A 50 -12.44 -10.09 11.16
C GLY A 50 -11.97 -10.16 9.70
N LYS A 51 -12.80 -9.68 8.76
CA LYS A 51 -12.45 -9.59 7.33
C LYS A 51 -11.23 -8.69 7.09
N ASN A 52 -11.06 -7.63 7.89
CA ASN A 52 -9.93 -6.71 7.76
C ASN A 52 -8.63 -7.40 8.16
N VAL A 53 -8.64 -8.15 9.26
CA VAL A 53 -7.50 -8.94 9.72
C VAL A 53 -7.16 -10.01 8.68
N PHE A 54 -8.14 -10.78 8.23
CA PHE A 54 -7.96 -11.78 7.17
C PHE A 54 -7.30 -11.18 5.91
N TYR A 55 -7.86 -10.08 5.39
CA TYR A 55 -7.32 -9.44 4.20
C TYR A 55 -5.97 -8.79 4.43
N TRP A 56 -5.67 -8.29 5.62
CA TRP A 56 -4.35 -7.73 5.93
C TRP A 56 -3.27 -8.80 5.80
N PHE A 57 -3.49 -10.00 6.36
CA PHE A 57 -2.54 -11.12 6.24
C PHE A 57 -2.44 -11.64 4.79
N GLN A 58 -3.55 -11.70 4.05
CA GLN A 58 -3.52 -12.06 2.63
C GLN A 58 -2.76 -11.03 1.79
N ASN A 59 -3.02 -9.73 2.00
CA ASN A 59 -2.35 -8.64 1.30
C ASN A 59 -0.85 -8.61 1.59
N HIS A 60 -0.45 -8.86 2.84
CA HIS A 60 0.97 -8.94 3.19
C HIS A 60 1.69 -10.01 2.38
N LYS A 61 1.15 -11.24 2.32
CA LYS A 61 1.71 -12.31 1.48
C LYS A 61 1.72 -11.95 0.00
N ALA A 62 0.65 -11.32 -0.50
CA ALA A 62 0.57 -10.89 -1.89
C ALA A 62 1.65 -9.85 -2.22
N ARG A 63 1.88 -8.89 -1.33
CA ARG A 63 2.91 -7.85 -1.48
C ARG A 63 4.32 -8.42 -1.48
N GLU A 64 4.60 -9.38 -0.61
CA GLU A 64 5.89 -10.10 -0.56
C GLU A 64 6.14 -10.88 -1.87
N ARG A 65 5.14 -11.63 -2.34
CA ARG A 65 5.21 -12.32 -3.63
C ARG A 65 5.38 -11.35 -4.80
N GLN A 66 4.70 -10.21 -4.76
CA GLN A 66 4.82 -9.18 -5.80
C GLN A 66 6.22 -8.53 -5.79
N LYS A 67 6.82 -8.28 -4.62
CA LYS A 67 8.21 -7.79 -4.52
C LYS A 67 9.17 -8.80 -5.16
N LEU A 68 9.01 -10.10 -4.88
CA LEU A 68 9.82 -11.14 -5.50
C LEU A 68 9.66 -11.15 -7.04
N ARG A 69 8.42 -11.14 -7.54
CA ARG A 69 8.15 -11.11 -8.99
C ARG A 69 8.74 -9.88 -9.67
N ARG A 70 8.66 -8.69 -9.05
CA ARG A 70 9.26 -7.47 -9.60
C ARG A 70 10.78 -7.57 -9.65
N ARG A 71 11.44 -8.12 -8.63
CA ARG A 71 12.89 -8.34 -8.64
C ARG A 71 13.31 -9.29 -9.76
N LEU A 72 12.58 -10.39 -9.95
CA LEU A 72 12.84 -11.36 -11.02
C LEU A 72 12.58 -10.76 -12.41
N SER A 73 11.52 -9.96 -12.56
CA SER A 73 11.21 -9.26 -13.82
C SER A 73 12.25 -8.20 -14.17
N ILE A 74 12.75 -7.44 -13.19
CA ILE A 74 13.84 -6.48 -13.37
C ILE A 74 15.12 -7.23 -13.75
N HIS A 75 15.44 -8.32 -13.07
CA HIS A 75 16.63 -9.13 -13.36
C HIS A 75 16.59 -9.73 -14.76
N HIS A 76 15.45 -10.27 -15.20
CA HIS A 76 15.27 -10.74 -16.58
C HIS A 76 15.46 -9.63 -17.61
N HIS A 77 14.94 -8.42 -17.34
CA HIS A 77 15.15 -7.26 -18.22
C HIS A 77 16.64 -6.84 -18.28
N LEU A 78 17.35 -6.86 -17.16
CA LEU A 78 18.78 -6.52 -17.07
C LEU A 78 19.68 -7.58 -17.73
N LEU A 79 19.31 -8.86 -17.68
CA LEU A 79 20.12 -9.93 -18.25
C LEU A 79 19.89 -10.14 -19.76
N CYS A 80 18.69 -9.85 -20.27
CA CYS A 80 18.34 -10.09 -21.68
C CYS A 80 18.40 -8.84 -22.58
N SER A 81 18.61 -7.64 -22.05
CA SER A 81 18.63 -6.40 -22.86
C SER A 81 19.82 -5.52 -22.50
N GLY A 82 20.81 -5.44 -23.38
CA GLY A 82 21.84 -4.40 -23.34
C GLY A 82 21.22 -3.01 -23.62
N TYR A 83 20.79 -2.32 -22.55
CA TYR A 83 20.34 -0.91 -22.44
C TYR A 83 19.15 -0.44 -23.34
N PRO A 84 18.44 0.69 -23.04
CA PRO A 84 18.36 1.49 -21.81
C PRO A 84 16.94 1.60 -21.19
N LEU A 85 16.96 1.92 -19.88
CA LEU A 85 15.98 2.57 -19.00
C LEU A 85 14.53 2.88 -19.48
N PRO A 86 13.50 2.62 -18.65
CA PRO A 86 12.13 3.00 -18.98
C PRO A 86 11.93 4.51 -18.84
N LEU A 87 11.50 5.12 -19.94
CA LEU A 87 10.89 6.45 -19.97
C LEU A 87 9.76 6.50 -18.90
N PHE A 88 9.82 7.50 -18.03
CA PHE A 88 8.83 7.75 -16.97
C PHE A 88 7.38 7.74 -17.51
N PRO A 89 6.38 7.26 -16.76
CA PRO A 89 4.98 7.41 -17.14
C PRO A 89 4.59 8.90 -17.07
N ARG A 90 4.26 9.47 -18.23
CA ARG A 90 3.83 10.86 -18.44
C ARG A 90 2.43 11.12 -17.86
N ARG A 91 2.27 11.04 -16.53
CA ARG A 91 0.98 11.35 -15.89
C ARG A 91 1.07 11.93 -14.47
N GLN A 92 1.94 12.92 -14.27
CA GLN A 92 1.69 14.00 -13.29
C GLN A 92 2.67 15.18 -13.48
N LEU A 93 2.35 16.05 -14.44
CA LEU A 93 2.82 17.44 -14.47
C LEU A 93 1.57 18.32 -14.65
N HIS A 94 0.68 18.21 -13.68
CA HIS A 94 -0.38 19.18 -13.45
C HIS A 94 -0.55 19.20 -11.94
N CYS A 95 -0.58 20.38 -11.33
CA CYS A 95 -0.67 20.65 -9.88
C CYS A 95 0.65 20.94 -9.14
N PHE A 96 1.64 21.59 -9.75
CA PHE A 96 2.54 22.45 -8.97
C PHE A 96 2.71 23.80 -9.66
N GLN A 97 2.11 24.80 -9.01
CA GLN A 97 2.43 26.24 -9.07
C GLN A 97 1.62 27.05 -10.09
N ASP A 98 0.42 27.43 -9.66
CA ASP A 98 0.03 28.83 -9.71
C ASP A 98 1.18 29.70 -9.17
N ALA A 99 1.88 30.38 -10.07
CA ALA A 99 2.70 31.53 -9.73
C ALA A 99 2.46 32.59 -10.81
N PRO A 100 1.85 33.75 -10.48
CA PRO A 100 1.70 34.82 -11.45
C PRO A 100 3.08 35.41 -11.77
N VAL A 101 3.49 35.32 -13.04
CA VAL A 101 4.70 36.01 -13.50
C VAL A 101 4.39 37.51 -13.58
N SER A 102 5.04 38.31 -12.72
CA SER A 102 5.04 39.76 -12.85
C SER A 102 5.85 40.16 -14.10
N PRO A 103 5.39 41.10 -14.94
CA PRO A 103 6.20 41.61 -16.03
C PRO A 103 7.16 42.72 -15.53
N LEU A 104 8.45 42.58 -15.80
CA LEU A 104 9.43 43.67 -15.72
C LEU A 104 9.38 44.53 -17.00
N PRO A 105 9.66 45.85 -16.91
CA PRO A 105 9.54 46.77 -18.03
C PRO A 105 10.80 46.75 -18.91
N HIS A 106 10.64 46.82 -20.23
CA HIS A 106 11.72 47.16 -21.15
C HIS A 106 11.63 48.63 -21.55
N HIS A 107 12.71 49.36 -21.25
CA HIS A 107 13.09 50.63 -21.85
C HIS A 107 13.51 50.43 -23.31
N HIS A 108 12.91 51.18 -24.23
CA HIS A 108 13.54 52.16 -25.15
C HIS A 108 12.52 52.60 -26.20
#